data_AF-A0A0L8G5Q4-F1
#
_entry.id   AF-A0A0L8G5Q4-F1
#
_cell.length_a   1.000
_cell.length_b   1.000
_cell.length_c   1.000
_cell.angle_alpha   90.00
_cell.angle_beta   90.00
_cell.angle_gamma   90.00
#
_symmetry.space_group_name_H-M   'P 1'
#
loop_
_entity.id
_entity.type
_entity.pdbx_description
1 polymer ?
#
loop_
_entity_poly.entity_id
_entity_poly.type
_entity_poly.pdbx_seq_one_letter_code
_entity_poly.pdbx_strand_id
1 'polypeptide(L)'
;MACVGFEGVHGGNRIWERNVEGRMLLEFCDEKELCVANSWFSKTEKRKVTFSVGGNESEIDFMLVGRKNRKYLRDVKTISRELQHRLVVADLDKRKVKKCMRKGMVERRKMWKMKEEETRASFEERVGELVSIDALDSWKSFKEAILKACDEVCGMEKKSRRD
;
A
#
# COMPACT_ATOMS: atom_id res chain seq x y z
N MET A 1 -7.18 6.42 29.63
CA MET A 1 -8.49 6.93 29.18
C MET A 1 -8.74 6.39 27.78
N ALA A 2 -9.79 5.58 27.58
CA ALA A 2 -10.08 4.97 26.29
C ALA A 2 -10.33 6.07 25.24
N CYS A 3 -9.64 5.97 24.10
CA CYS A 3 -9.80 6.91 22.99
C CYS A 3 -11.21 6.77 22.39
N VAL A 4 -12.08 7.72 22.69
CA VAL A 4 -13.43 7.81 22.13
C VAL A 4 -13.33 8.13 20.61
N GLY A 5 -14.16 7.46 19.79
CA GLY A 5 -14.46 7.88 18.41
C GLY A 5 -13.98 7.02 17.24
N PHE A 6 -13.21 5.94 17.45
CA PHE A 6 -12.71 5.08 16.35
C PHE A 6 -12.72 3.60 16.71
N GLU A 7 -13.85 3.13 17.25
CA GLU A 7 -14.04 1.72 17.60
C GLU A 7 -13.82 0.83 16.37
N GLY A 8 -13.06 -0.26 16.54
CA GLY A 8 -12.74 -1.15 15.42
C GLY A 8 -11.67 -0.63 14.44
N VAL A 9 -11.18 0.63 14.55
CA VAL A 9 -10.01 1.10 13.78
C VAL A 9 -8.72 0.75 14.52
N HIS A 10 -8.67 1.00 15.83
CA HIS A 10 -7.48 0.81 16.64
C HIS A 10 -7.81 0.12 17.96
N GLY A 11 -6.86 -0.65 18.52
CA GLY A 11 -7.08 -1.45 19.73
C GLY A 11 -6.79 -0.74 21.05
N GLY A 12 -6.76 0.61 21.05
CA GLY A 12 -6.51 1.41 22.25
C GLY A 12 -5.08 1.38 22.83
N ASN A 13 -4.15 0.59 22.28
CA ASN A 13 -2.80 0.43 22.85
C ASN A 13 -1.75 1.40 22.27
N ARG A 14 -2.10 2.63 21.91
CA ARG A 14 -1.10 3.59 21.37
C ARG A 14 -0.24 4.15 22.50
N ILE A 15 0.99 4.57 22.17
CA ILE A 15 1.87 5.22 23.14
C ILE A 15 1.50 6.70 23.31
N TRP A 16 1.24 7.38 22.20
CA TRP A 16 1.26 8.85 22.14
C TRP A 16 -0.12 9.47 21.94
N GLU A 17 -0.20 10.77 22.25
CA GLU A 17 -1.38 11.61 22.01
C GLU A 17 -1.66 11.76 20.51
N ARG A 18 -2.95 11.94 20.17
CA ARG A 18 -3.39 12.10 18.78
C ARG A 18 -3.07 13.50 18.28
N ASN A 19 -2.07 13.63 17.41
CA ASN A 19 -1.88 14.81 16.58
C ASN A 19 -2.88 14.85 15.41
N VAL A 20 -2.87 15.93 14.63
CA VAL A 20 -3.78 16.16 13.49
C VAL A 20 -3.61 15.04 12.45
N GLU A 21 -2.38 14.68 12.16
CA GLU A 21 -2.01 13.63 11.21
C GLU A 21 -2.51 12.25 11.68
N GLY A 22 -2.37 11.96 12.97
CA GLY A 22 -2.86 10.74 13.59
C GLY A 22 -4.39 10.64 13.55
N ARG A 23 -5.10 11.77 13.64
CA ARG A 23 -6.56 11.83 13.43
C ARG A 23 -6.91 11.55 11.97
N MET A 24 -6.25 12.21 11.02
CA MET A 24 -6.48 11.99 9.58
C MET A 24 -6.24 10.53 9.18
N LEU A 25 -5.20 9.89 9.72
CA LEU A 25 -4.94 8.47 9.52
C LEU A 25 -6.10 7.60 10.02
N LEU A 26 -6.66 7.92 11.19
CA LEU A 26 -7.78 7.17 11.76
C LEU A 26 -9.07 7.35 10.94
N GLU A 27 -9.35 8.58 10.49
CA GLU A 27 -10.49 8.89 9.61
C GLU A 27 -10.38 8.14 8.29
N PHE A 28 -9.20 8.17 7.65
CA PHE A 28 -8.92 7.39 6.45
C PHE A 28 -9.13 5.88 6.69
N CYS A 29 -8.65 5.37 7.82
CA CYS A 29 -8.84 3.95 8.13
C CYS A 29 -10.30 3.60 8.35
N ASP A 30 -11.07 4.47 9.00
CA ASP A 30 -12.50 4.23 9.21
C ASP A 30 -13.26 4.19 7.88
N GLU A 31 -13.04 5.18 7.01
CA GLU A 31 -13.66 5.28 5.68
C GLU A 31 -13.33 4.08 4.79
N LYS A 32 -12.08 3.59 4.84
CA LYS A 32 -11.60 2.47 3.99
C LYS A 32 -11.81 1.09 4.61
N GLU A 33 -12.56 0.98 5.72
CA GLU A 33 -12.71 -0.26 6.50
C GLU A 33 -11.35 -0.90 6.87
N LEU A 34 -10.35 -0.10 7.21
CA LEU A 34 -9.01 -0.53 7.66
C LEU A 34 -8.87 -0.44 9.18
N CYS A 35 -7.89 -1.13 9.71
CA CYS A 35 -7.51 -1.08 11.12
C CYS A 35 -5.99 -0.95 11.25
N VAL A 36 -5.55 -0.22 12.28
CA VAL A 36 -4.14 0.02 12.57
C VAL A 36 -3.59 -1.14 13.39
N ALA A 37 -2.96 -2.09 12.71
CA ALA A 37 -2.59 -3.39 13.24
C ALA A 37 -1.69 -3.30 14.49
N ASN A 38 -0.74 -2.35 14.51
CA ASN A 38 0.19 -2.10 15.60
C ASN A 38 -0.51 -1.84 16.95
N SER A 39 -1.68 -1.21 16.92
CA SER A 39 -2.41 -0.80 18.13
C SER A 39 -3.26 -1.90 18.77
N TRP A 40 -3.41 -3.05 18.12
CA TRP A 40 -4.30 -4.13 18.56
C TRP A 40 -3.68 -5.07 19.58
N PHE A 41 -2.36 -5.05 19.69
CA PHE A 41 -1.63 -5.91 20.61
C PHE A 41 -1.03 -5.06 21.72
N SER A 42 -1.26 -5.46 22.96
CA SER A 42 -0.62 -4.80 24.10
C SER A 42 0.87 -5.14 24.09
N LYS A 43 1.71 -4.10 24.06
CA LYS A 43 3.16 -4.17 23.99
C LYS A 43 3.77 -3.14 24.94
N THR A 44 4.99 -3.40 25.38
CA THR A 44 5.79 -2.40 26.08
C THR A 44 6.13 -1.24 25.17
N GLU A 45 6.31 -0.05 25.74
CA GLU A 45 6.56 1.19 25.02
C GLU A 45 7.76 1.09 24.07
N LYS A 46 8.89 0.55 24.55
CA LYS A 46 10.09 0.25 23.75
C LYS A 46 9.82 -0.62 22.51
N ARG A 47 8.83 -1.51 22.56
CA ARG A 47 8.47 -2.42 21.45
C ARG A 47 7.46 -1.82 20.47
N LYS A 48 6.91 -0.64 20.76
CA LYS A 48 6.00 0.09 19.88
C LYS A 48 6.71 1.20 19.10
N VAL A 49 7.81 1.73 19.63
CA VAL A 49 8.68 2.68 18.94
C VAL A 49 9.14 2.09 17.61
N THR A 50 8.93 2.81 16.51
CA THR A 50 9.36 2.42 15.16
C THR A 50 10.46 3.31 14.62
N PHE A 51 10.66 4.49 15.20
CA PHE A 51 11.73 5.40 14.84
C PHE A 51 12.46 5.88 16.09
N SER A 52 13.79 5.93 16.04
CA SER A 52 14.63 6.28 17.19
C SER A 52 15.91 6.96 16.73
N VAL A 53 16.06 8.26 17.02
CA VAL A 53 17.27 9.04 16.70
C VAL A 53 17.59 9.98 17.84
N GLY A 54 18.84 9.94 18.35
CA GLY A 54 19.32 10.90 19.35
C GLY A 54 18.51 10.92 20.64
N GLY A 55 17.94 9.78 21.06
CA GLY A 55 17.06 9.69 22.23
C GLY A 55 15.61 10.09 21.99
N ASN A 56 15.26 10.61 20.81
CA ASN A 56 13.88 10.86 20.41
C ASN A 56 13.29 9.58 19.81
N GLU A 57 12.22 9.09 20.42
CA GLU A 57 11.51 7.88 19.99
C GLU A 57 10.11 8.25 19.48
N SER A 58 9.67 7.63 18.38
CA SER A 58 8.34 7.87 17.80
C SER A 58 7.75 6.60 17.17
N GLU A 59 6.43 6.55 17.08
CA GLU A 59 5.68 5.51 16.34
C GLU A 59 5.14 6.14 15.06
N ILE A 60 5.87 5.97 13.95
CA ILE A 60 5.53 6.58 12.64
C ILE A 60 5.31 5.54 11.53
N ASP A 61 5.71 4.28 11.77
CA ASP A 61 5.55 3.18 10.82
C ASP A 61 4.36 2.31 11.22
N PHE A 62 3.30 2.31 10.41
CA PHE A 62 2.06 1.60 10.71
C PHE A 62 1.75 0.53 9.66
N MET A 63 1.31 -0.66 10.11
CA MET A 63 0.64 -1.61 9.23
C MET A 63 -0.87 -1.41 9.27
N LEU A 64 -1.44 -1.14 8.09
CA LEU A 64 -2.88 -1.06 7.89
C LEU A 64 -3.40 -2.39 7.32
N VAL A 65 -4.43 -2.94 7.96
CA VAL A 65 -5.05 -4.20 7.54
C VAL A 65 -6.55 -4.01 7.47
N GLY A 66 -7.19 -4.51 6.40
CA GLY A 66 -8.66 -4.47 6.31
C GLY A 66 -9.31 -5.09 7.56
N ARG A 67 -10.32 -4.42 8.13
CA ARG A 67 -11.03 -4.83 9.35
C ARG A 67 -11.45 -6.30 9.30
N LYS A 68 -11.99 -6.74 8.15
CA LYS A 68 -12.41 -8.13 7.88
C LYS A 68 -11.25 -9.14 7.89
N ASN A 69 -10.03 -8.69 7.63
CA ASN A 69 -8.80 -9.49 7.56
C ASN A 69 -8.01 -9.47 8.88
N ARG A 70 -8.37 -8.64 9.86
CA ARG A 70 -7.72 -8.59 11.19
C ARG A 70 -7.64 -9.96 11.85
N LYS A 71 -8.63 -10.82 11.64
CA LYS A 71 -8.69 -12.21 12.16
C LYS A 71 -7.50 -13.09 11.77
N TYR A 72 -6.72 -12.68 10.76
CA TYR A 72 -5.51 -13.37 10.32
C TYR A 72 -4.26 -12.91 11.07
N LEU A 73 -4.28 -11.74 11.71
CA LEU A 73 -3.17 -11.25 12.51
C LEU A 73 -3.10 -12.01 13.84
N ARG A 74 -1.92 -12.54 14.14
CA ARG A 74 -1.59 -13.12 15.45
C ARG A 74 -0.84 -12.14 16.31
N ASP A 75 0.06 -11.36 15.71
CA ASP A 75 0.84 -10.36 16.40
C ASP A 75 1.35 -9.30 15.41
N VAL A 76 1.66 -8.11 15.92
CA VAL A 76 2.48 -7.11 15.22
C VAL A 76 3.56 -6.66 16.20
N LYS A 77 4.81 -6.78 15.78
CA LYS A 77 5.98 -6.49 16.62
C LYS A 77 6.97 -5.63 15.88
N THR A 78 7.61 -4.74 16.61
CA THR A 78 8.72 -3.96 16.09
C THR A 78 10.04 -4.62 16.49
N ILE A 79 10.89 -4.87 15.51
CA ILE A 79 12.23 -5.45 15.68
C ILE A 79 13.24 -4.32 15.58
N SER A 80 13.91 -4.04 16.70
CA SER A 80 15.00 -3.08 16.72
C SER A 80 16.22 -3.68 16.01
N ARG A 81 16.82 -2.88 15.12
CA ARG A 81 18.16 -3.08 14.57
C ARG A 81 18.97 -1.81 14.85
N GLU A 82 20.24 -1.77 14.46
CA GLU A 82 21.11 -0.58 14.59
C GLU A 82 20.71 0.58 13.65
N LEU A 83 19.50 0.57 13.11
CA LEU A 83 18.99 1.57 12.18
C LEU A 83 18.03 2.53 12.90
N GLN A 84 17.93 3.74 12.35
CA GLN A 84 17.01 4.77 12.83
C GLN A 84 15.55 4.31 12.76
N HIS A 85 15.18 3.64 11.66
CA HIS A 85 13.89 2.97 11.50
C HIS A 85 13.98 1.51 11.94
N ARG A 86 13.06 1.12 12.82
CA ARG A 86 12.89 -0.24 13.30
C ARG A 86 11.86 -0.95 12.44
N LEU A 87 12.08 -2.24 12.20
CA LEU A 87 11.25 -3.00 11.29
C LEU A 87 9.94 -3.40 11.97
N VAL A 88 8.79 -3.05 11.37
CA VAL A 88 7.48 -3.54 11.82
C VAL A 88 7.20 -4.86 11.11
N VAL A 89 6.91 -5.91 11.89
CA VAL A 89 6.67 -7.27 11.42
C VAL A 89 5.31 -7.75 11.90
N ALA A 90 4.49 -8.26 10.98
CA ALA A 90 3.21 -8.89 11.30
C ALA A 90 3.32 -10.41 11.21
N ASP A 91 2.89 -11.09 12.26
CA ASP A 91 2.74 -12.53 12.28
C ASP A 91 1.32 -12.90 11.84
N LEU A 92 1.20 -13.69 10.77
CA LEU A 92 -0.07 -14.09 10.17
C LEU A 92 -0.38 -15.58 10.39
N ASP A 93 -1.65 -15.88 10.66
CA ASP A 93 -2.16 -17.24 10.73
C ASP A 93 -2.48 -17.80 9.34
N LYS A 94 -1.50 -18.46 8.74
CA LYS A 94 -1.64 -19.11 7.42
C LYS A 94 -2.84 -20.06 7.32
N ARG A 95 -3.29 -20.69 8.42
CA ARG A 95 -4.43 -21.62 8.38
C ARG A 95 -5.75 -20.91 8.12
N LYS A 96 -5.84 -19.66 8.57
CA LYS A 96 -7.03 -18.81 8.39
C LYS A 96 -6.99 -18.07 7.06
N VAL A 97 -5.80 -17.81 6.51
CA VAL A 97 -5.64 -17.21 5.19
C VAL A 97 -6.13 -18.21 4.14
N LYS A 98 -7.33 -17.99 3.61
CA LYS A 98 -7.77 -18.71 2.40
C LYS A 98 -6.74 -18.44 1.31
N LYS A 99 -6.18 -19.50 0.72
CA LYS A 99 -5.48 -19.38 -0.57
C LYS A 99 -6.52 -18.92 -1.58
N CYS A 100 -6.62 -17.61 -1.78
CA CYS A 100 -7.29 -17.06 -2.96
C CYS A 100 -6.39 -17.37 -4.15
N MET A 101 -6.46 -18.61 -4.66
CA MET A 101 -5.99 -18.91 -6.00
C MET A 101 -6.83 -18.05 -6.94
N ARG A 102 -6.27 -16.91 -7.38
CA ARG A 102 -6.91 -16.06 -8.38
C ARG A 102 -6.82 -16.78 -9.72
N LYS A 103 -7.64 -17.81 -9.91
CA LYS A 103 -7.85 -18.45 -11.22
C LYS A 103 -8.45 -17.39 -12.13
N GLY A 104 -7.65 -16.91 -13.07
CA GLY A 104 -8.08 -15.94 -14.06
C GLY A 104 -6.99 -15.71 -15.09
N MET A 105 -7.39 -15.64 -16.36
CA MET A 105 -6.55 -15.02 -17.38
C MET A 105 -6.45 -13.53 -17.07
N VAL A 106 -5.23 -13.00 -17.06
CA VAL A 106 -4.99 -11.56 -17.02
C VAL A 106 -4.49 -11.14 -18.38
N GLU A 107 -5.16 -10.14 -18.94
CA GLU A 107 -4.64 -9.41 -20.07
C GLU A 107 -3.48 -8.53 -19.57
N ARG A 108 -2.30 -8.76 -20.14
CA ARG A 108 -1.10 -7.97 -19.89
C ARG A 108 -0.65 -7.33 -21.19
N ARG A 109 -0.31 -6.04 -21.13
CA ARG A 109 0.39 -5.34 -22.22
C ARG A 109 1.74 -6.00 -22.49
N LYS A 110 2.09 -6.17 -23.75
CA LYS A 110 3.36 -6.77 -24.20
C LYS A 110 4.52 -5.78 -24.08
N MET A 111 4.80 -5.31 -22.86
CA MET A 111 5.77 -4.24 -22.63
C MET A 111 7.21 -4.63 -23.03
N TRP A 112 7.52 -5.91 -23.20
CA TRP A 112 8.81 -6.35 -23.74
C TRP A 112 9.05 -5.91 -25.19
N LYS A 113 8.00 -5.63 -25.98
CA LYS A 113 8.16 -5.09 -27.32
C LYS A 113 8.79 -3.69 -27.34
N MET A 114 8.73 -2.94 -26.24
CA MET A 114 9.43 -1.66 -26.08
C MET A 114 10.96 -1.77 -26.15
N LYS A 115 11.51 -3.00 -26.15
CA LYS A 115 12.94 -3.22 -26.40
C LYS A 115 13.31 -3.05 -27.87
N GLU A 116 12.32 -3.17 -28.76
CA GLU A 116 12.49 -2.97 -30.20
C GLU A 116 12.41 -1.46 -30.49
N GLU A 117 13.38 -0.94 -31.23
CA GLU A 117 13.52 0.50 -31.48
C GLU A 117 12.35 1.05 -32.30
N GLU A 118 11.86 0.29 -33.28
CA GLU A 118 10.68 0.63 -34.09
C GLU A 118 9.43 0.78 -33.22
N THR A 119 9.14 -0.23 -32.38
CA THR A 119 8.00 -0.19 -31.45
C THR A 119 8.12 0.98 -30.48
N ARG A 120 9.32 1.31 -30.00
CA ARG A 120 9.54 2.46 -29.11
C ARG A 120 9.28 3.78 -29.82
N ALA A 121 9.79 3.96 -31.04
CA ALA A 121 9.58 5.17 -31.83
C ALA A 121 8.09 5.41 -32.12
N SER A 122 7.36 4.37 -32.55
CA SER A 122 5.91 4.47 -32.76
C SER A 122 5.13 4.76 -31.48
N PHE A 123 5.61 4.27 -30.32
CA PHE A 123 5.00 4.60 -29.04
C PHE A 123 5.21 6.06 -28.65
N GLU A 124 6.42 6.60 -28.82
CA GLU A 124 6.73 8.00 -28.50
C GLU A 124 5.93 8.97 -29.37
N GLU A 125 5.85 8.70 -30.68
CA GLU A 125 4.99 9.45 -31.61
C GLU A 125 3.54 9.44 -31.13
N ARG A 126 3.01 8.25 -30.80
CA ARG A 126 1.63 8.10 -30.40
C ARG A 126 1.32 8.75 -29.05
N VAL A 127 2.26 8.74 -28.12
CA VAL A 127 2.14 9.49 -26.86
C VAL A 127 2.15 10.99 -27.13
N GLY A 128 3.01 11.48 -28.02
CA GLY A 128 3.04 12.90 -28.41
C GLY A 128 1.74 13.38 -29.03
N GLU A 129 1.06 12.54 -29.81
CA GLU A 129 -0.27 12.85 -30.37
C GLU A 129 -1.39 12.87 -29.31
N LEU A 130 -1.35 11.93 -28.37
CA LEU A 130 -2.42 11.74 -27.39
C LEU A 130 -2.27 12.61 -26.14
N VAL A 131 -1.05 13.05 -25.83
CA VAL A 131 -0.75 13.87 -24.66
C VAL A 131 -0.67 15.33 -25.09
N SER A 132 -1.76 16.07 -24.89
CA SER A 132 -1.73 17.53 -24.94
C SER A 132 -1.02 18.07 -23.70
N ILE A 133 0.02 18.89 -23.92
CA ILE A 133 0.81 19.55 -22.85
C ILE A 133 -0.08 20.48 -22.00
N ASP A 134 -1.12 21.06 -22.60
CA ASP A 134 -2.06 21.97 -21.93
C ASP A 134 -3.05 21.24 -20.99
N ALA A 135 -3.09 19.90 -21.04
CA ALA A 135 -4.00 19.07 -20.26
C ALA A 135 -3.31 18.30 -19.11
N LEU A 136 -2.06 18.66 -18.76
CA LEU A 136 -1.31 18.03 -17.66
C LEU A 136 -1.98 18.22 -16.28
N ASP A 137 -3.01 19.07 -16.19
CA ASP A 137 -3.82 19.29 -14.99
C ASP A 137 -4.67 18.07 -14.56
N SER A 138 -4.76 17.01 -15.39
CA SER A 138 -5.42 15.76 -15.00
C SER A 138 -4.53 14.55 -15.22
N TRP A 139 -3.94 14.05 -14.12
CA TRP A 139 -3.19 12.78 -14.08
C TRP A 139 -3.98 11.59 -14.67
N LYS A 140 -5.31 11.67 -14.64
CA LYS A 140 -6.20 10.66 -15.23
C LYS A 140 -6.08 10.63 -16.75
N SER A 141 -6.13 11.79 -17.40
CA SER A 141 -6.04 11.91 -18.85
C SER A 141 -4.67 11.48 -19.37
N PHE A 142 -3.60 11.89 -18.66
CA PHE A 142 -2.23 11.46 -18.96
C PHE A 142 -2.07 9.94 -18.88
N LYS A 143 -2.57 9.33 -17.80
CA LYS A 143 -2.57 7.88 -17.64
C LYS A 143 -3.36 7.20 -18.77
N GLU A 144 -4.54 7.68 -19.10
CA GLU A 144 -5.37 7.11 -20.16
C GLU A 144 -4.69 7.18 -21.53
N ALA A 145 -4.04 8.31 -21.85
CA ALA A 145 -3.26 8.48 -23.07
C ALA A 145 -2.11 7.47 -23.18
N ILE A 146 -1.31 7.30 -22.11
CA ILE A 146 -0.21 6.32 -22.08
C ILE A 146 -0.74 4.90 -22.25
N LEU A 147 -1.81 4.55 -21.54
CA LEU A 147 -2.37 3.20 -21.61
C LEU A 147 -2.92 2.90 -23.01
N LYS A 148 -3.57 3.88 -23.65
CA LYS A 148 -4.08 3.78 -25.01
C LYS A 148 -2.95 3.62 -26.03
N ALA A 149 -1.90 4.45 -25.94
CA ALA A 149 -0.72 4.31 -26.80
C ALA A 149 -0.07 2.93 -26.64
N CYS A 150 0.02 2.42 -25.40
CA CYS A 150 0.55 1.08 -25.16
C CYS A 150 -0.33 -0.02 -25.76
N ASP A 151 -1.65 0.13 -25.70
CA ASP A 151 -2.59 -0.86 -26.22
C ASP A 151 -2.55 -0.91 -27.75
N GLU A 152 -2.42 0.24 -28.41
CA GLU A 152 -2.32 0.35 -29.86
C GLU A 152 -0.96 -0.16 -30.39
N VAL A 153 0.15 0.16 -29.71
CA VAL A 153 1.50 -0.16 -30.20
C VAL A 153 1.99 -1.52 -29.72
N CYS A 154 1.89 -1.81 -28.42
CA CYS A 154 2.40 -3.07 -27.85
C CYS A 154 1.37 -4.21 -27.96
N GLY A 155 0.08 -3.89 -27.89
CA GLY A 155 -1.00 -4.86 -27.81
C GLY A 155 -1.03 -5.64 -26.49
N MET A 156 -2.04 -6.51 -26.35
CA MET A 156 -2.27 -7.31 -25.15
C MET A 156 -1.99 -8.80 -25.37
N GLU A 157 -1.66 -9.50 -24.28
CA GLU A 157 -1.53 -10.95 -24.22
C GLU A 157 -2.34 -11.49 -23.03
N LYS A 158 -3.12 -12.55 -23.26
CA LYS A 158 -3.78 -13.30 -22.20
C LYS A 158 -2.77 -14.26 -21.59
N LYS A 159 -2.32 -13.97 -20.37
CA LYS A 159 -1.51 -14.92 -19.58
C LYS A 159 -2.31 -15.48 -18.43
N SER A 160 -2.10 -16.76 -18.15
CA SER A 160 -2.51 -17.33 -16.86
C SER A 160 -1.79 -16.57 -15.75
N ARG A 161 -2.51 -16.22 -14.67
CA ARG A 161 -1.86 -15.76 -13.45
C ARG A 161 -0.95 -16.87 -12.95
N ARG A 162 0.36 -16.62 -12.92
CA ARG A 162 1.32 -17.46 -12.19
C ARG A 162 1.26 -17.10 -10.71
N ASP A 163 1.23 -18.14 -9.87
CA ASP A 163 1.26 -18.05 -8.41
C ASP A 163 2.60 -17.51 -7.90
#